data_AF-A0A7V7VNU2-F1
#
_entry.id   AF-A0A7V7VNU2-F1
#
_cell.length_a   1.000
_cell.length_b   1.000
_cell.length_c   1.000
_cell.angle_alpha   90.00
_cell.angle_beta   90.00
_cell.angle_gamma   90.00
#
_symmetry.space_group_name_H-M   'P 1'
#
loop_
_entity.id
_entity.type
_entity.pdbx_description
1 polymer ?
#
loop_
_entity_poly.entity_id
_entity_poly.type
_entity_poly.pdbx_seq_one_letter_code
_entity_poly.pdbx_strand_id
1 'polypeptide(L)'
;MQSLLCSHVADWLFQHDGMLADIDFLMKREIDHNSEFAITKCPTRLQQGVSSLAVATVLFLSSCAHQLPTYEKPLARTAVQKVRTTAYTHSERDHHRYGACSALGTPLKYGALNSAAADWARWPAGTRFRIKATGENFIVDDYGFALAGTNTIDLYKPTRTAMSQWGVRRVTIEIIEWGDPWHSYLLLSKVKGYRHIHRMLQEIRKFFPK
;
A
#
# COMPACT_ATOMS: atom_id res chain seq x y z
N MET A 1 -22.19 66.02 3.83
CA MET A 1 -22.42 65.80 5.27
C MET A 1 -22.65 64.31 5.50
N GLN A 2 -21.62 63.63 6.03
CA GLN A 2 -21.66 62.54 7.03
C GLN A 2 -22.71 61.42 6.82
N SER A 3 -22.28 60.24 6.34
CA SER A 3 -21.83 59.09 7.16
C SER A 3 -22.93 58.55 8.08
N LEU A 4 -23.44 57.35 7.80
CA LEU A 4 -23.79 56.29 8.76
C LEU A 4 -24.49 55.13 8.02
N LEU A 5 -24.28 53.92 8.54
CA LEU A 5 -24.96 52.64 8.22
C LEU A 5 -24.34 51.78 7.11
N CYS A 6 -23.06 51.47 7.35
CA CYS A 6 -22.53 50.13 7.11
C CYS A 6 -22.97 49.22 8.28
N SER A 7 -24.08 48.50 8.11
CA SER A 7 -24.48 47.38 9.00
C SER A 7 -25.82 46.83 8.51
N HIS A 8 -25.83 45.83 7.62
CA HIS A 8 -26.96 44.89 7.44
C HIS A 8 -26.61 43.68 6.53
N VAL A 9 -25.33 43.31 6.40
CA VAL A 9 -24.90 42.06 5.69
C VAL A 9 -24.13 41.13 6.65
N ALA A 10 -24.25 41.35 7.96
CA ALA A 10 -23.58 40.55 8.98
C ALA A 10 -24.53 39.66 9.81
N ASP A 11 -25.83 39.65 9.50
CA ASP A 11 -26.84 38.88 10.26
C ASP A 11 -27.42 37.68 9.49
N TRP A 12 -26.76 37.23 8.42
CA TRP A 12 -27.14 36.01 7.67
C TRP A 12 -26.06 34.93 7.64
N LEU A 13 -25.07 35.01 8.53
CA LEU A 13 -24.00 34.01 8.68
C LEU A 13 -23.81 33.65 10.16
N PHE A 14 -24.90 33.44 10.90
CA PHE A 14 -24.84 32.95 12.29
C PHE A 14 -26.02 32.04 12.66
N GLN A 15 -26.51 31.23 11.72
CA GLN A 15 -27.62 30.31 12.01
C GLN A 15 -27.61 28.97 11.25
N HIS A 16 -26.46 28.49 10.76
CA HIS A 16 -26.38 27.14 10.15
C HIS A 16 -25.05 26.39 10.37
N ASP A 17 -24.39 26.59 11.51
CA ASP A 17 -23.20 25.79 11.88
C ASP A 17 -23.51 24.54 12.73
N GLY A 18 -24.78 24.26 13.01
CA GLY A 18 -25.18 23.15 13.87
C GLY A 18 -25.47 21.81 13.19
N MET A 19 -25.57 21.74 11.86
CA MET A 19 -26.13 20.56 11.17
C MET A 19 -25.08 19.65 10.50
N LEU A 20 -23.82 20.10 10.40
CA LEU A 20 -22.74 19.29 9.80
C LEU A 20 -21.98 18.45 10.83
N ALA A 21 -22.04 18.79 12.12
CA ALA A 21 -21.44 17.98 13.19
C ALA A 21 -22.25 16.69 13.48
N ASP A 22 -23.57 16.71 13.23
CA ASP A 22 -24.44 15.56 13.50
C ASP A 22 -24.37 14.47 12.42
N ILE A 23 -24.06 14.80 11.16
CA ILE A 23 -23.84 13.77 10.12
C ILE A 23 -22.52 13.04 10.36
N ASP A 24 -21.47 13.74 10.78
CA ASP A 24 -20.19 13.13 11.14
C ASP A 24 -20.29 12.25 12.39
N PHE A 25 -21.17 12.59 13.33
CA PHE A 25 -21.44 11.78 14.53
C PHE A 25 -22.32 10.55 14.21
N LEU A 26 -23.28 10.68 13.30
CA LEU A 26 -24.16 9.59 12.87
C LEU A 26 -23.48 8.61 11.90
N MET A 27 -22.56 9.05 11.04
CA MET A 27 -21.69 8.13 10.28
C MET A 27 -20.65 7.41 11.16
N LYS A 28 -20.28 7.98 12.31
CA LYS A 28 -19.36 7.31 13.24
C LYS A 28 -20.04 6.15 13.98
N ARG A 29 -21.30 6.31 14.40
CA ARG A 29 -22.03 5.29 15.16
C ARG A 29 -22.50 4.10 14.33
N GLU A 30 -22.72 4.26 13.02
CA GLU A 30 -23.09 3.14 12.14
C GLU A 30 -21.87 2.29 11.72
N ILE A 31 -20.65 2.80 11.93
CA ILE A 31 -19.39 2.06 11.70
C ILE A 31 -18.94 1.32 12.97
N ASP A 32 -19.28 1.80 14.16
CA ASP A 32 -18.85 1.22 15.44
C ASP A 32 -19.66 -0.03 15.87
N HIS A 33 -20.78 -0.36 15.20
CA HIS A 33 -21.64 -1.50 15.60
C HIS A 33 -21.60 -2.75 14.70
N ASN A 34 -20.75 -2.79 13.69
CA ASN A 34 -20.48 -4.00 12.89
C ASN A 34 -18.99 -4.38 12.85
N SER A 35 -18.23 -4.01 13.88
CA SER A 35 -16.80 -4.34 14.03
C SER A 35 -16.57 -5.79 14.48
N GLU A 36 -17.19 -6.74 13.79
CA GLU A 36 -16.81 -8.16 13.84
C GLU A 36 -16.79 -8.71 12.41
N PHE A 37 -15.97 -8.09 11.55
CA PHE A 37 -15.48 -8.78 10.37
C PHE A 37 -13.97 -8.87 10.45
N ALA A 38 -13.56 -10.02 10.95
CA ALA A 38 -12.21 -10.50 10.94
C ALA A 38 -11.57 -10.21 9.58
N ILE A 39 -10.46 -9.47 9.58
CA ILE A 39 -9.39 -9.74 8.61
C ILE A 39 -9.09 -11.21 8.84
N THR A 40 -9.60 -12.07 7.95
CA THR A 40 -9.48 -13.53 8.07
C THR A 40 -7.98 -13.83 8.11
N LYS A 41 -7.47 -14.09 9.32
CA LYS A 41 -6.13 -14.64 9.48
C LYS A 41 -6.13 -15.94 8.69
N CYS A 42 -5.32 -16.01 7.64
CA CYS A 42 -5.03 -17.28 6.99
C CYS A 42 -4.58 -18.27 8.10
N PRO A 43 -5.16 -19.48 8.19
CA PRO A 43 -4.94 -20.34 9.35
C PRO A 43 -3.46 -20.72 9.48
N THR A 44 -2.82 -20.23 10.53
CA THR A 44 -1.48 -20.64 10.94
C THR A 44 -1.55 -21.66 12.08
N ARG A 45 -0.74 -22.71 11.96
CA ARG A 45 -0.55 -23.78 12.94
C ARG A 45 -0.04 -23.19 14.28
N LEU A 46 -0.76 -23.49 15.35
CA LEU A 46 -0.41 -23.13 16.73
C LEU A 46 0.97 -23.66 17.13
N GLN A 47 1.84 -22.79 17.63
CA GLN A 47 3.00 -23.19 18.43
C GLN A 47 2.93 -22.54 19.81
N GLN A 48 3.15 -23.41 20.80
CA GLN A 48 2.91 -23.23 22.23
C GLN A 48 3.98 -22.35 22.88
N GLY A 49 3.55 -21.66 23.94
CA GLY A 49 4.35 -20.70 24.69
C GLY A 49 5.41 -21.33 25.58
N VAL A 50 6.41 -20.51 25.90
CA VAL A 50 7.29 -20.69 27.05
C VAL A 50 7.35 -19.37 27.82
N SER A 51 6.97 -19.43 29.09
CA SER A 51 7.13 -18.37 30.08
C SER A 51 8.58 -18.33 30.55
N SER A 52 9.18 -17.13 30.68
CA SER A 52 10.24 -16.90 31.67
C SER A 52 10.52 -15.42 31.94
N LEU A 53 10.98 -15.22 33.17
CA LEU A 53 11.13 -14.02 34.00
C LEU A 53 11.77 -12.79 33.35
N ALA A 54 11.30 -11.62 33.80
CA ALA A 54 11.79 -10.31 33.45
C ALA A 54 13.11 -9.97 34.16
N VAL A 55 14.13 -9.62 33.38
CA VAL A 55 15.33 -8.90 33.83
C VAL A 55 15.32 -7.54 33.13
N ALA A 56 15.19 -6.46 33.92
CA ALA A 56 15.16 -5.10 33.41
C ALA A 56 16.59 -4.61 33.12
N THR A 57 17.08 -4.89 31.91
CA THR A 57 18.27 -4.23 31.36
C THR A 57 17.82 -3.03 30.53
N VAL A 58 18.11 -1.82 30.98
CA VAL A 58 17.91 -0.60 30.18
C VAL A 58 18.97 -0.57 29.08
N LEU A 59 18.68 -1.27 27.98
CA LEU A 59 19.41 -1.16 26.74
C LEU A 59 18.93 0.11 26.04
N PHE A 60 19.83 1.08 25.86
CA PHE A 60 19.61 2.18 24.91
C PHE A 60 19.48 1.56 23.51
N LEU A 61 18.24 1.30 23.10
CA LEU A 61 17.90 0.84 21.76
C LEU A 61 18.17 1.98 20.78
N SER A 62 19.39 2.02 20.25
CA SER A 62 19.69 2.65 18.97
C SER A 62 18.75 2.01 17.93
N SER A 63 17.62 2.65 17.68
CA SER A 63 16.74 2.27 16.58
C SER A 63 17.49 2.59 15.29
N CYS A 64 18.16 1.59 14.72
CA CYS A 64 18.67 1.66 13.35
C CYS A 64 17.47 1.81 12.41
N ALA A 65 17.03 3.05 12.21
CA ALA A 65 15.91 3.37 11.36
C ALA A 65 16.30 3.11 9.91
N HIS A 66 16.03 1.89 9.40
CA HIS A 66 16.33 1.44 8.04
C HIS A 66 15.98 2.48 6.97
N GLN A 67 16.99 3.11 6.37
CA GLN A 67 16.79 4.19 5.39
C GLN A 67 15.96 3.69 4.21
N LEU A 68 15.01 4.52 3.77
CA LEU A 68 14.19 4.18 2.61
C LEU A 68 15.08 4.03 1.36
N PRO A 69 14.67 3.20 0.38
CA PRO A 69 15.37 3.11 -0.89
C PRO A 69 15.59 4.48 -1.54
N THR A 70 16.69 4.61 -2.31
CA THR A 70 16.96 5.79 -3.12
C THR A 70 15.77 6.08 -4.02
N TYR A 71 15.29 7.32 -3.96
CA TYR A 71 14.17 7.74 -4.79
C TYR A 71 14.58 7.83 -6.26
N GLU A 72 13.78 7.24 -7.13
CA GLU A 72 13.88 7.34 -8.58
C GLU A 72 12.72 8.18 -9.11
N LYS A 73 12.95 9.01 -10.13
CA LYS A 73 11.86 9.69 -10.84
C LYS A 73 10.85 8.65 -11.38
N PRO A 74 9.54 8.80 -11.13
CA PRO A 74 8.53 7.88 -11.66
C PRO A 74 8.60 7.80 -13.18
N LEU A 75 8.41 6.60 -13.72
CA LEU A 75 8.20 6.41 -15.15
C LEU A 75 6.88 7.07 -15.56
N ALA A 76 6.83 7.56 -16.81
CA ALA A 76 5.58 8.02 -17.40
C ALA A 76 4.59 6.86 -17.50
N ARG A 77 3.30 7.12 -17.26
CA ARG A 77 2.23 6.12 -17.40
C ARG A 77 1.94 5.83 -18.87
N THR A 78 2.72 4.96 -19.46
CA THR A 78 2.58 4.50 -20.86
C THR A 78 2.09 3.06 -20.92
N ALA A 79 1.51 2.68 -22.06
CA ALA A 79 1.06 1.32 -22.32
C ALA A 79 2.21 0.31 -22.31
N VAL A 80 3.42 0.72 -22.72
CA VAL A 80 4.62 -0.15 -22.73
C VAL A 80 5.74 0.54 -21.97
N GLN A 81 6.39 -0.18 -21.06
CA GLN A 81 7.43 0.34 -20.18
C GLN A 81 8.59 -0.66 -20.04
N LYS A 82 9.82 -0.15 -19.94
CA LYS A 82 11.00 -0.96 -19.58
C LYS A 82 11.28 -0.79 -18.10
N VAL A 83 11.04 -1.83 -17.31
CA VAL A 83 11.08 -1.79 -15.84
C VAL A 83 12.18 -2.70 -15.30
N ARG A 84 12.70 -2.39 -14.11
CA ARG A 84 13.53 -3.33 -13.35
C ARG A 84 12.58 -4.29 -12.64
N THR A 85 12.90 -5.58 -12.69
CA THR A 85 12.17 -6.62 -11.96
C THR A 85 13.09 -7.41 -11.07
N THR A 86 12.58 -7.77 -9.90
CA THR A 86 13.14 -8.77 -9.00
C THR A 86 12.12 -9.91 -8.85
N ALA A 87 12.40 -10.88 -8.00
CA ALA A 87 11.41 -11.86 -7.59
C ALA A 87 11.49 -12.09 -6.08
N TYR A 88 10.33 -12.42 -5.48
CA TYR A 88 10.18 -12.78 -4.08
C TYR A 88 9.39 -14.08 -3.94
N THR A 89 9.45 -14.69 -2.75
CA THR A 89 8.63 -15.85 -2.42
C THR A 89 8.16 -15.81 -0.98
N HIS A 90 6.96 -16.35 -0.72
CA HIS A 90 6.40 -16.41 0.63
C HIS A 90 7.23 -17.27 1.61
N SER A 91 8.14 -18.09 1.08
CA SER A 91 9.05 -18.92 1.88
C SER A 91 10.28 -18.16 2.41
N GLU A 92 10.49 -16.90 2.01
CA GLU A 92 11.52 -16.03 2.59
C GLU A 92 11.18 -15.64 4.03
N ARG A 93 12.21 -15.53 4.89
CA ARG A 93 12.06 -15.33 6.34
C ARG A 93 11.21 -14.10 6.68
N ASP A 94 11.36 -13.03 5.92
CA ASP A 94 10.66 -11.76 6.14
C ASP A 94 9.17 -11.83 5.74
N HIS A 95 8.76 -12.85 4.97
CA HIS A 95 7.37 -13.10 4.58
C HIS A 95 6.62 -14.05 5.53
N HIS A 96 7.31 -14.76 6.42
CA HIS A 96 6.67 -15.74 7.32
C HIS A 96 5.58 -15.14 8.19
N ARG A 97 5.71 -13.86 8.58
CA ARG A 97 4.71 -13.13 9.37
C ARG A 97 3.39 -12.92 8.64
N TYR A 98 3.43 -12.77 7.32
CA TYR A 98 2.26 -12.46 6.49
C TYR A 98 1.67 -13.70 5.81
N GLY A 99 2.37 -14.84 5.89
CA GLY A 99 1.97 -16.07 5.24
C GLY A 99 1.95 -15.92 3.71
N ALA A 100 1.13 -16.71 3.03
CA ALA A 100 0.96 -16.65 1.59
C ALA A 100 -0.14 -15.65 1.17
N CYS A 101 -0.24 -14.51 1.84
CA CYS A 101 -1.20 -13.45 1.53
C CYS A 101 -0.52 -12.19 0.99
N SER A 102 -1.17 -11.51 0.05
CA SER A 102 -0.76 -10.20 -0.46
C SER A 102 -1.23 -9.06 0.45
N ALA A 103 -0.76 -7.83 0.21
CA ALA A 103 -1.24 -6.64 0.91
C ALA A 103 -2.73 -6.33 0.70
N LEU A 104 -3.36 -6.88 -0.34
CA LEU A 104 -4.83 -6.84 -0.52
C LEU A 104 -5.59 -7.85 0.36
N GLY A 105 -4.89 -8.69 1.13
CA GLY A 105 -5.49 -9.69 2.01
C GLY A 105 -5.95 -10.97 1.29
N THR A 106 -5.58 -11.15 0.02
CA THR A 106 -5.90 -12.35 -0.76
C THR A 106 -4.71 -13.30 -0.85
N PRO A 107 -4.91 -14.62 -1.06
CA PRO A 107 -3.81 -15.54 -1.33
C PRO A 107 -2.95 -15.09 -2.53
N LEU A 108 -1.64 -15.26 -2.42
CA LEU A 108 -0.69 -14.99 -3.52
C LEU A 108 -1.00 -15.91 -4.71
N LYS A 109 -1.03 -15.31 -5.90
CA LYS A 109 -1.49 -15.96 -7.13
C LYS A 109 -0.32 -16.44 -7.98
N TYR A 110 -0.45 -17.62 -8.56
CA TYR A 110 0.50 -18.18 -9.53
C TYR A 110 -0.25 -19.00 -10.59
N GLY A 111 0.12 -18.86 -11.87
CA GLY A 111 -0.51 -19.55 -13.00
C GLY A 111 -0.99 -18.56 -14.07
N ALA A 112 -2.29 -18.58 -14.39
CA ALA A 112 -2.87 -17.71 -15.43
C ALA A 112 -2.74 -16.21 -15.12
N LEU A 113 -2.71 -15.86 -13.82
CA LEU A 113 -2.44 -14.53 -13.30
C LEU A 113 -1.55 -14.67 -12.08
N ASN A 114 -0.48 -13.89 -12.02
CA ASN A 114 0.54 -13.99 -10.98
C ASN A 114 0.52 -12.72 -10.11
N SER A 115 0.78 -12.86 -8.82
CA SER A 115 0.92 -11.70 -7.92
C SER A 115 2.22 -10.95 -8.19
N ALA A 116 2.20 -9.64 -7.94
CA ALA A 116 3.36 -8.78 -8.03
C ALA A 116 3.29 -7.72 -6.93
N ALA A 117 4.45 -7.40 -6.36
CA ALA A 117 4.62 -6.29 -5.45
C ALA A 117 5.20 -5.09 -6.20
N ALA A 118 4.71 -3.89 -5.89
CA ALA A 118 5.23 -2.65 -6.43
C ALA A 118 5.02 -1.48 -5.47
N ASP A 119 5.62 -0.34 -5.78
CA ASP A 119 5.18 0.93 -5.22
C ASP A 119 3.81 1.31 -5.79
N TRP A 120 2.79 1.37 -4.94
CA TRP A 120 1.42 1.70 -5.33
C TRP A 120 1.20 3.14 -5.79
N ALA A 121 2.15 4.05 -5.54
CA ALA A 121 2.14 5.38 -6.15
C ALA A 121 2.58 5.35 -7.62
N ARG A 122 3.23 4.28 -8.08
CA ARG A 122 3.73 4.13 -9.46
C ARG A 122 2.85 3.18 -10.26
N TRP A 123 2.62 1.99 -9.70
CA TRP A 123 1.67 1.00 -10.20
C TRP A 123 0.63 0.74 -9.11
N PRO A 124 -0.50 1.49 -9.13
CA PRO A 124 -1.54 1.33 -8.13
C PRO A 124 -2.04 -0.11 -8.01
N ALA A 125 -2.51 -0.47 -6.82
CA ALA A 125 -3.16 -1.74 -6.55
C ALA A 125 -4.23 -2.04 -7.62
N GLY A 126 -4.22 -3.26 -8.14
CA GLY A 126 -5.07 -3.70 -9.24
C GLY A 126 -4.47 -3.52 -10.64
N THR A 127 -3.33 -2.84 -10.79
CA THR A 127 -2.66 -2.72 -12.09
C THR A 127 -2.34 -4.10 -12.66
N ARG A 128 -2.82 -4.37 -13.88
CA ARG A 128 -2.54 -5.60 -14.63
C ARG A 128 -1.54 -5.34 -15.73
N PHE A 129 -0.55 -6.20 -15.84
CA PHE A 129 0.46 -6.09 -16.89
C PHE A 129 0.89 -7.47 -17.39
N ARG A 130 1.45 -7.49 -18.59
CA ARG A 130 2.04 -8.65 -19.22
C ARG A 130 3.53 -8.42 -19.44
N ILE A 131 4.36 -9.42 -19.14
CA ILE A 131 5.77 -9.38 -19.56
C ILE A 131 5.84 -9.79 -21.02
N LYS A 132 6.27 -8.89 -21.90
CA LYS A 132 6.24 -9.14 -23.37
C LYS A 132 7.06 -10.36 -23.79
N ALA A 133 8.17 -10.62 -23.11
CA ALA A 133 9.09 -11.70 -23.47
C ALA A 133 8.57 -13.09 -23.09
N THR A 134 7.87 -13.22 -21.95
CA THR A 134 7.38 -14.51 -21.44
C THR A 134 5.89 -14.73 -21.67
N GLY A 135 5.13 -13.66 -21.91
CA GLY A 135 3.68 -13.71 -22.01
C GLY A 135 2.96 -13.85 -20.65
N GLU A 136 3.70 -13.96 -19.54
CA GLU A 136 3.13 -14.08 -18.20
C GLU A 136 2.35 -12.81 -17.82
N ASN A 137 1.15 -13.02 -17.28
CA ASN A 137 0.29 -11.95 -16.78
C ASN A 137 0.44 -11.79 -15.27
N PHE A 138 0.42 -10.54 -14.82
CA PHE A 138 0.57 -10.17 -13.42
C PHE A 138 -0.49 -9.17 -12.99
N ILE A 139 -0.78 -9.16 -11.70
CA ILE A 139 -1.57 -8.14 -11.01
C ILE A 139 -0.76 -7.58 -9.86
N VAL A 140 -0.72 -6.26 -9.73
CA VAL A 140 -0.15 -5.60 -8.55
C VAL A 140 -1.16 -5.70 -7.42
N ASP A 141 -0.91 -6.61 -6.49
CA ASP A 141 -1.74 -6.85 -5.30
C ASP A 141 -0.95 -6.77 -4.00
N ASP A 142 0.35 -6.48 -4.10
CA ASP A 142 1.26 -6.42 -2.96
C ASP A 142 2.15 -5.17 -3.02
N TYR A 143 2.81 -4.84 -1.91
CA TYR A 143 3.82 -3.78 -1.84
C TYR A 143 4.92 -4.16 -0.85
N GLY A 144 6.04 -3.43 -0.89
CA GLY A 144 7.16 -3.69 0.02
C GLY A 144 7.98 -2.45 0.32
N PHE A 145 8.64 -2.46 1.49
CA PHE A 145 9.56 -1.40 1.91
C PHE A 145 10.65 -1.13 0.85
N ALA A 146 11.23 -2.18 0.27
CA ALA A 146 12.32 -2.09 -0.70
C ALA A 146 11.88 -1.50 -2.06
N LEU A 147 10.57 -1.40 -2.31
CA LEU A 147 10.01 -0.94 -3.58
C LEU A 147 9.62 0.53 -3.55
N ALA A 148 9.32 1.07 -2.35
CA ALA A 148 8.83 2.43 -2.18
C ALA A 148 9.85 3.49 -2.66
N GLY A 149 9.46 4.28 -3.65
CA GLY A 149 10.29 5.27 -4.33
C GLY A 149 11.13 4.70 -5.48
N THR A 150 10.93 3.46 -5.93
CA THR A 150 11.74 2.83 -6.99
C THR A 150 10.92 2.45 -8.22
N ASN A 151 11.51 2.38 -9.41
CA ASN A 151 10.87 1.82 -10.61
C ASN A 151 11.11 0.30 -10.72
N THR A 152 10.92 -0.41 -9.61
CA THR A 152 11.07 -1.86 -9.51
C THR A 152 9.72 -2.52 -9.26
N ILE A 153 9.45 -3.61 -9.98
CA ILE A 153 8.34 -4.53 -9.71
C ILE A 153 8.92 -5.86 -9.23
N ASP A 154 8.45 -6.36 -8.10
CA ASP A 154 8.86 -7.64 -7.54
C ASP A 154 7.87 -8.74 -7.93
N LEU A 155 8.31 -9.78 -8.61
CA LEU A 155 7.43 -10.81 -9.15
C LEU A 155 7.32 -11.98 -8.18
N TYR A 156 6.10 -12.36 -7.82
CA TYR A 156 5.90 -13.52 -6.95
C TYR A 156 6.32 -14.80 -7.68
N LYS A 157 7.11 -15.64 -6.99
CA LYS A 157 7.45 -17.00 -7.42
C LYS A 157 7.15 -18.00 -6.29
N PRO A 158 6.55 -19.16 -6.63
CA PRO A 158 6.08 -20.11 -5.61
C PRO A 158 7.24 -20.84 -4.91
N THR A 159 8.44 -20.86 -5.50
CA THR A 159 9.62 -21.54 -4.93
C THR A 159 10.86 -20.65 -5.00
N ARG A 160 11.81 -20.86 -4.07
CA ARG A 160 13.11 -20.19 -4.10
C ARG A 160 13.91 -20.48 -5.35
N THR A 161 13.77 -21.69 -5.91
CA THR A 161 14.41 -22.06 -7.18
C THR A 161 13.88 -21.18 -8.32
N ALA A 162 12.56 -21.05 -8.46
CA ALA A 162 11.96 -20.19 -9.49
C ALA A 162 12.30 -18.71 -9.28
N MET A 163 12.34 -18.25 -8.02
CA MET A 163 12.79 -16.92 -7.65
C MET A 163 14.24 -16.65 -8.07
N SER A 164 15.16 -17.59 -7.77
CA SER A 164 16.57 -17.50 -8.12
C SER A 164 16.80 -17.57 -9.64
N GLN A 165 16.09 -18.45 -10.33
CA GLN A 165 16.11 -18.55 -11.80
C GLN A 165 15.64 -17.25 -12.47
N TRP A 166 14.70 -16.53 -11.85
CA TRP A 166 14.31 -15.21 -12.30
C TRP A 166 15.38 -14.15 -11.98
N GLY A 167 15.83 -14.04 -10.73
CA GLY A 167 16.85 -13.06 -10.34
C GLY A 167 16.48 -11.60 -10.67
N VAL A 168 17.49 -10.73 -10.71
CA VAL A 168 17.31 -9.31 -11.05
C VAL A 168 17.51 -9.09 -12.55
N ARG A 169 16.53 -8.49 -13.23
CA ARG A 169 16.64 -8.19 -14.66
C ARG A 169 15.80 -6.99 -15.05
N ARG A 170 16.00 -6.47 -16.26
CA ARG A 170 15.10 -5.48 -16.87
C ARG A 170 14.26 -6.15 -17.94
N VAL A 171 12.95 -5.94 -17.90
CA VAL A 171 12.00 -6.49 -18.87
C VAL A 171 11.13 -5.40 -19.45
N THR A 172 10.57 -5.67 -20.62
CA THR A 172 9.51 -4.83 -21.20
C THR A 172 8.17 -5.38 -20.76
N ILE A 173 7.40 -4.54 -20.07
CA ILE A 173 6.01 -4.83 -19.70
C ILE A 173 5.06 -4.07 -20.62
N GLU A 174 3.89 -4.64 -20.79
CA GLU A 174 2.72 -4.02 -21.38
C GLU A 174 1.65 -3.90 -20.31
N ILE A 175 1.19 -2.69 -20.03
CA ILE A 175 0.08 -2.44 -19.12
C ILE A 175 -1.22 -2.82 -19.84
N ILE A 176 -1.93 -3.78 -19.27
CA ILE A 176 -3.24 -4.21 -19.74
C ILE A 176 -4.32 -3.31 -19.14
N GLU A 177 -4.20 -3.02 -17.85
CA GLU A 177 -5.14 -2.20 -17.11
C GLU A 177 -4.40 -1.49 -15.97
N TRP A 178 -4.64 -0.20 -15.82
CA TRP A 178 -4.11 0.53 -14.67
C TRP A 178 -5.03 0.37 -13.47
N GLY A 179 -4.44 0.15 -12.29
CA GLY A 179 -5.17 0.26 -11.03
C GLY A 179 -5.53 1.71 -10.69
N ASP A 180 -6.43 1.88 -9.73
CA ASP A 180 -6.85 3.18 -9.22
C ASP A 180 -5.90 3.70 -8.11
N PRO A 181 -5.20 4.84 -8.33
CA PRO A 181 -4.38 5.48 -7.31
C PRO A 181 -5.15 5.82 -6.02
N TRP A 182 -6.41 6.24 -6.11
CA TRP A 182 -7.19 6.64 -4.93
C TRP A 182 -7.71 5.44 -4.14
N HIS A 183 -8.08 4.35 -4.80
CA HIS A 183 -8.30 3.07 -4.13
C HIS A 183 -7.05 2.62 -3.35
N SER A 184 -5.86 2.71 -3.97
CA SER A 184 -4.59 2.41 -3.30
C SER A 184 -4.36 3.32 -2.09
N TYR A 185 -4.64 4.62 -2.24
CA TYR A 185 -4.54 5.59 -1.15
C TYR A 185 -5.42 5.20 0.05
N LEU A 186 -6.67 4.82 -0.19
CA LEU A 186 -7.60 4.40 0.86
C LEU A 186 -7.09 3.18 1.61
N LEU A 187 -6.57 2.17 0.90
CA LEU A 187 -6.00 0.98 1.52
C LEU A 187 -4.75 1.29 2.35
N LEU A 188 -3.81 2.05 1.79
CA LEU A 188 -2.58 2.47 2.46
C LEU A 188 -2.86 3.34 3.70
N SER A 189 -3.92 4.14 3.68
CA SER A 189 -4.29 5.02 4.79
C SER A 189 -4.62 4.26 6.08
N LYS A 190 -5.08 3.01 5.95
CA LYS A 190 -5.41 2.10 7.07
C LYS A 190 -4.15 1.57 7.78
N VAL A 191 -2.99 1.60 7.13
CA VAL A 191 -1.71 1.03 7.61
C VAL A 191 -0.57 2.06 7.62
N LYS A 192 -0.91 3.33 7.79
CA LYS A 192 -0.01 4.49 7.65
C LYS A 192 1.16 4.56 8.65
N GLY A 193 1.36 3.60 9.56
CA GLY A 193 2.44 3.66 10.55
C GLY A 193 3.87 3.57 9.98
N TYR A 194 4.04 3.16 8.73
CA TYR A 194 5.37 2.90 8.15
C TYR A 194 5.85 4.03 7.23
N ARG A 195 7.16 4.34 7.27
CA ARG A 195 7.77 5.41 6.46
C ARG A 195 7.59 5.21 4.94
N HIS A 196 7.65 3.96 4.49
CA HIS A 196 7.46 3.64 3.07
C HIS A 196 6.01 3.90 2.63
N ILE A 197 5.04 3.65 3.50
CA ILE A 197 3.62 3.96 3.25
C ILE A 197 3.38 5.47 3.17
N HIS A 198 4.00 6.25 4.08
CA HIS A 198 3.92 7.71 4.02
C HIS A 198 4.44 8.26 2.69
N ARG A 199 5.56 7.72 2.18
CA ARG A 199 6.10 8.09 0.86
C ARG A 199 5.06 7.83 -0.24
N MET A 200 4.49 6.62 -0.30
CA MET A 200 3.48 6.29 -1.31
C MET A 200 2.25 7.21 -1.22
N LEU A 201 1.74 7.46 -0.01
CA LEU A 201 0.60 8.36 0.21
C LEU A 201 0.89 9.79 -0.27
N GLN A 202 2.10 10.30 -0.02
CA GLN A 202 2.53 11.62 -0.48
C GLN A 202 2.66 11.66 -2.01
N GLU A 203 3.26 10.64 -2.62
CA GLU A 203 3.41 10.55 -4.07
C GLU A 203 2.07 10.43 -4.78
N ILE A 204 1.12 9.63 -4.26
CA ILE A 204 -0.23 9.54 -4.83
C ILE A 204 -0.88 10.93 -4.87
N ARG A 205 -0.87 11.66 -3.75
CA ARG A 205 -1.43 13.02 -3.69
C ARG A 205 -0.74 13.99 -4.65
N LYS A 206 0.57 13.84 -4.85
CA LYS A 206 1.38 14.70 -5.71
C LYS A 206 1.12 14.46 -7.20
N PHE A 207 1.03 13.19 -7.61
CA PHE A 207 0.97 12.81 -9.02
C PHE A 207 -0.45 12.60 -9.54
N PHE A 208 -1.43 12.40 -8.65
CA PHE A 208 -2.84 12.21 -9.00
C PHE A 208 -3.71 13.21 -8.23
N PRO A 209 -3.67 14.50 -8.60
CA PRO A 209 -4.55 15.49 -8.00
C PRO A 209 -6.03 15.12 -8.24
N LYS A 210 -6.89 15.45 -7.28
CA LYS A 210 -8.34 15.31 -7.42
C LYS A 210 -8.91 16.38 -8.34
#